data_AF-A0A0W1A467-F1
#
_entry.id   AF-A0A0W1A467-F1
#
_cell.length_a   1.000
_cell.length_b   1.000
_cell.length_c   1.000
_cell.angle_alpha   90.00
_cell.angle_beta   90.00
_cell.angle_gamma   90.00
#
_symmetry.space_group_name_H-M   'P 1'
#
loop_
_entity.id
_entity.type
_entity.pdbx_description
1 polymer ?
#
loop_
_entity_poly.entity_id
_entity_poly.type
_entity_poly.pdbx_seq_one_letter_code
_entity_poly.pdbx_strand_id
1 'polypeptide(L)' 'IKLIDKVRIQSSIQKKYDKPQTPYQRLMASNCLTLDPKKSLQEQFITLDPFDLQEKIQKKLKLVFR' A
#
# COMPACT_ATOMS: atom_id res chain seq x y z
N ILE A 1 1.66 -0.47 6.09
CA ILE A 1 1.00 -0.94 7.32
C ILE A 1 0.24 0.26 7.90
N LYS A 2 -1.07 0.14 8.11
CA LYS A 2 -1.96 1.18 8.64
C LYS A 2 -2.10 0.99 10.15
N LEU A 3 -1.97 2.08 10.91
CA LEU A 3 -2.30 2.08 12.34
C LEU A 3 -3.82 1.95 12.49
N ILE A 4 -4.27 0.88 13.13
CA ILE A 4 -5.69 0.64 13.39
C ILE A 4 -6.08 1.32 14.70
N ASP A 5 -5.25 1.14 15.73
CA ASP A 5 -5.55 1.63 17.06
C ASP A 5 -4.26 1.98 17.80
N LYS A 6 -4.37 2.89 18.77
CA LYS A 6 -3.32 3.18 19.72
C LYS A 6 -3.93 3.41 21.10
N VAL A 7 -3.42 2.68 22.09
CA VAL A 7 -3.89 2.78 23.48
C VAL A 7 -2.71 3.21 24.35
N ARG A 8 -2.96 4.17 25.26
CA ARG A 8 -1.98 4.58 26.26
C ARG A 8 -2.11 3.67 27.48
N ILE A 9 -1.03 2.98 27.81
CA ILE A 9 -0.93 2.13 29.00
C ILE A 9 0.16 2.75 29.88
N GLN A 10 -0.27 3.47 30.92
CA GLN A 10 0.58 4.26 31.82
C GLN A 10 1.45 5.28 31.08
N SER A 11 2.78 5.08 31.10
CA SER A 11 3.78 5.92 30.41
C SER A 11 4.04 5.49 28.95
N SER A 12 3.48 4.37 28.50
CA SER A 12 3.74 3.79 27.17
C SER A 12 2.53 3.89 26.23
N ILE A 13 2.78 3.88 24.91
CA ILE A 13 1.73 3.82 23.89
C ILE A 13 1.89 2.52 23.10
N GLN A 14 0.92 1.62 23.22
CA GLN A 14 0.87 0.41 22.42
C GLN A 14 0.08 0.70 21.13
N LYS A 15 0.68 0.39 19.98
CA LYS A 15 0.11 0.61 18.65
C LYS A 15 -0.28 -0.73 18.03
N LYS A 16 -1.52 -0.85 17.57
CA LYS A 16 -2.02 -2.01 16.82
C LYS A 16 -2.11 -1.66 15.35
N TYR A 17 -1.48 -2.48 14.53
CA TYR A 17 -1.37 -2.26 13.09
C TYR A 17 -2.15 -3.29 12.28
N ASP A 18 -2.51 -2.93 11.05
CA ASP A 18 -3.08 -3.84 10.06
C ASP A 18 -2.07 -4.88 9.57
N LYS A 19 -2.58 -5.93 8.91
CA LYS A 19 -1.73 -6.87 8.19
C LYS A 19 -0.98 -6.11 7.07
N PRO A 20 0.30 -6.42 6.83
CA PRO A 20 1.05 -5.80 5.74
C PRO A 20 0.38 -6.10 4.40
N GLN A 21 0.08 -5.05 3.66
CA GLN A 21 -0.54 -5.08 2.33
C GLN A 21 0.05 -3.97 1.47
N THR A 22 0.19 -4.22 0.17
CA THR A 22 0.58 -3.19 -0.79
C THR A 22 -0.55 -2.16 -0.97
N PRO A 23 -0.25 -0.94 -1.42
CA PRO A 23 -1.29 0.05 -1.72
C PRO A 23 -2.34 -0.48 -2.70
N TYR A 24 -1.93 -1.25 -3.72
CA TYR A 24 -2.83 -1.92 -4.65
C TYR A 24 -3.77 -2.90 -3.95
N GLN A 25 -3.24 -3.82 -3.13
CA GLN A 25 -4.05 -4.79 -2.39
C GLN A 25 -5.07 -4.10 -1.47
N ARG A 26 -4.64 -3.05 -0.75
CA ARG A 26 -5.52 -2.28 0.13
C ARG A 26 -6.63 -1.59 -0.66
N LEU A 27 -6.30 -1.00 -1.81
CA LEU A 27 -7.26 -0.30 -2.65
C LEU A 27 -8.28 -1.28 -3.26
N MET A 28 -7.82 -2.45 -3.71
CA MET A 28 -8.70 -3.52 -4.23
C MET A 28 -9.65 -4.09 -3.17
N ALA A 29 -9.22 -4.13 -1.91
CA ALA A 29 -10.01 -4.54 -0.76
C ALA A 29 -10.94 -3.43 -0.22
N SER A 30 -10.78 -2.19 -0.68
CA SER A 30 -11.64 -1.08 -0.29
C SER A 30 -12.91 -1.02 -1.16
N ASN A 31 -14.02 -0.57 -0.57
CA ASN A 31 -15.29 -0.38 -1.28
C ASN A 31 -15.36 0.96 -2.05
N CYS A 32 -14.22 1.64 -2.22
CA CYS A 32 -14.18 3.00 -2.78
C CYS A 32 -14.17 3.03 -4.31
N LEU A 33 -13.95 1.89 -4.98
CA LEU A 33 -13.84 1.81 -6.45
C LEU A 33 -15.08 1.20 -7.09
N THR A 34 -15.50 1.75 -8.23
CA THR A 34 -16.45 1.13 -9.15
C THR A 34 -15.78 0.00 -9.96
N LEU A 35 -16.57 -0.79 -10.69
CA LEU A 35 -16.07 -1.99 -11.40
C LEU A 35 -15.03 -1.67 -12.48
N ASP A 36 -15.20 -0.58 -13.23
CA ASP A 36 -14.33 -0.21 -14.35
C ASP A 36 -12.90 0.15 -13.91
N PRO A 37 -12.67 1.08 -12.96
CA PRO A 37 -11.32 1.35 -12.48
C PRO A 37 -10.70 0.15 -11.77
N LYS A 38 -11.52 -0.74 -11.17
CA LYS A 38 -11.04 -1.97 -10.56
C LYS A 38 -10.47 -2.95 -11.59
N LYS A 39 -11.15 -3.13 -12.73
CA LYS A 39 -10.66 -3.95 -13.85
C LYS A 39 -9.38 -3.39 -14.46
N SER A 40 -9.35 -2.09 -14.74
CA SER A 40 -8.15 -1.46 -15.30
C SER A 40 -6.93 -1.63 -14.39
N LEU A 41 -7.11 -1.50 -13.07
CA LEU A 41 -6.05 -1.74 -12.09
C LEU A 41 -5.59 -3.20 -12.04
N GLN A 42 -6.51 -4.16 -12.21
CA GLN A 42 -6.17 -5.58 -12.29
C GLN A 42 -5.38 -5.91 -13.55
N GLU A 43 -5.78 -5.38 -14.71
CA GLU A 43 -5.06 -5.56 -15.97
C GLU A 43 -3.65 -5.00 -15.88
N GLN A 44 -3.49 -3.79 -15.36
CA GLN A 44 -2.18 -3.19 -15.11
C GLN A 44 -1.33 -4.01 -14.13
N PHE A 45 -1.95 -4.61 -13.11
CA PHE A 45 -1.23 -5.42 -12.15
C PHE A 45 -0.67 -6.72 -12.78
N ILE A 46 -1.44 -7.33 -13.68
CA ILE A 46 -1.03 -8.57 -14.39
C ILE A 46 0.13 -8.31 -15.35
N THR A 47 0.20 -7.13 -15.96
CA THR A 47 1.25 -6.77 -16.92
C THR A 47 2.55 -6.25 -16.29
N LEU A 48 2.60 -6.11 -14.95
CA LEU A 48 3.79 -5.61 -14.27
C LEU A 48 4.91 -6.65 -14.17
N ASP A 49 6.08 -6.30 -14.69
CA ASP A 49 7.33 -7.01 -14.41
C ASP A 49 7.86 -6.60 -13.01
N PRO A 50 8.15 -7.56 -12.10
CA PRO A 50 8.65 -7.29 -10.77
C PRO A 50 10.01 -6.54 -10.74
N PHE A 51 10.92 -6.81 -11.69
CA PHE A 51 12.24 -6.19 -11.71
C PHE A 51 12.16 -4.74 -12.18
N ASP A 52 11.44 -4.48 -13.27
CA ASP A 52 11.20 -3.13 -13.77
C ASP A 52 10.46 -2.28 -12.73
N LEU A 53 9.48 -2.88 -12.05
CA LEU A 53 8.74 -2.21 -11.00
C LEU A 53 9.66 -1.81 -9.84
N GLN A 54 10.53 -2.73 -9.40
CA GLN A 54 11.50 -2.43 -8.34
C GLN A 54 12.44 -1.29 -8.73
N GLU A 55 12.98 -1.30 -9.95
CA GLU A 55 13.88 -0.26 -10.44
C GLU A 55 13.18 1.11 -10.47
N LYS A 56 11.96 1.16 -11.01
CA LYS A 56 11.13 2.39 -11.04
C LYS A 56 10.84 2.92 -9.64
N ILE A 57 10.54 2.04 -8.67
CA ILE A 57 10.31 2.43 -7.27
C ILE A 57 11.58 3.04 -6.68
N GLN A 58 12.75 2.40 -6.82
CA GLN A 58 14.01 2.91 -6.28
C GLN A 58 14.39 4.27 -6.87
N LYS A 59 14.22 4.45 -8.19
CA LYS A 59 14.41 5.74 -8.87
C LYS A 59 13.53 6.84 -8.26
N LYS A 60 12.24 6.56 -8.05
CA LYS A 60 11.30 7.52 -7.43
C LYS A 60 11.65 7.82 -5.97
N LEU A 61 11.99 6.81 -5.18
CA LEU A 61 12.38 6.99 -3.78
C LEU A 61 13.62 7.89 -3.65
N LYS A 62 14.62 7.71 -4.52
CA LYS A 62 15.83 8.54 -4.56
C LYS A 62 15.53 10.02 -4.83
N LEU A 63 14.47 10.32 -5.58
CA LEU A 63 14.04 11.69 -5.83
C LEU A 63 13.33 12.31 -4.62
N VAL A 64 12.56 11.52 -3.87
CA VAL A 64 11.77 12.00 -2.73
C VAL A 64 12.63 12.19 -1.47
N PHE A 65 13.55 11.27 -1.20
CA PHE A 65 14.39 11.27 0.00
C PHE A 65 15.78 11.87 -0.22
N ARG A 66 15.86 12.88 -1.09
CA ARG A 66 17.13 13.51 -1.47
C ARG A 66 17.77 14.28 -0.31
#